data_AF-V7C9V4-F1
#
_entry.id   AF-V7C9V4-F1
#
_cell.length_a   1.000
_cell.length_b   1.000
_cell.length_c   1.000
_cell.angle_alpha   90.00
_cell.angle_beta   90.00
_cell.angle_gamma   90.00
#
_symmetry.space_group_name_H-M   'P 1'
#
loop_
_entity.id
_entity.type
_entity.pdbx_description
1 polymer ?
#
loop_
_entity_poly.entity_id
_entity_poly.type
_entity_poly.pdbx_seq_one_letter_code
_entity_poly.pdbx_strand_id
1 'polypeptide(L)'
;MNPRPLMPLVRMAAVIFGGVVTLNLTSTVTIKLLRFASEKKREKVALPCMACRGKGFYICKLCNGNAAIAWSPMFDPIAINPCVCPTCEGNRVQRCLNCLGKGYG
;
A
#
# COMPACT_ATOMS: atom_id res chain seq x y z
N MET A 1 -1.96 6.67 53.15
CA MET A 1 -1.19 5.65 52.42
C MET A 1 0.26 6.12 52.26
N ASN A 2 1.24 5.36 52.74
CA ASN A 2 2.67 5.67 52.57
C ASN A 2 3.10 5.24 51.15
N PRO A 3 3.55 6.13 50.25
CA PRO A 3 3.78 5.82 48.82
C PRO A 3 5.06 5.03 48.54
N ARG A 4 5.87 4.77 49.58
CA ARG A 4 7.21 4.15 49.47
C ARG A 4 7.26 2.76 48.83
N PRO A 5 6.31 1.83 49.01
CA PRO A 5 6.37 0.51 48.37
C PRO A 5 5.84 0.50 46.91
N LEU A 6 5.16 1.55 46.46
CA LEU A 6 4.58 1.63 45.11
C LEU A 6 5.60 2.06 44.04
N MET A 7 6.53 2.93 44.42
CA MET A 7 7.58 3.47 43.52
C MET A 7 8.49 2.41 42.87
N PRO A 8 8.95 1.34 43.55
CA PRO A 8 9.75 0.29 42.89
C PRO A 8 8.94 -0.49 41.84
N LEU A 9 7.65 -0.75 42.08
CA LEU A 9 6.77 -1.43 41.11
C LEU A 9 6.58 -0.60 39.84
N VAL A 10 6.34 0.71 39.99
CA VAL A 10 6.21 1.64 38.85
C VAL A 10 7.50 1.70 38.03
N ARG A 11 8.66 1.73 38.69
CA ARG A 11 9.97 1.73 37.99
C ARG A 11 10.22 0.44 37.22
N MET A 12 9.92 -0.72 37.83
CA MET A 12 10.05 -2.01 37.15
C MET A 12 9.12 -2.10 35.94
N ALA A 13 7.85 -1.68 36.09
CA ALA A 13 6.92 -1.63 34.97
C ALA A 13 7.42 -0.69 33.87
N ALA A 14 7.92 0.50 34.21
CA ALA A 14 8.44 1.46 33.24
C ALA A 14 9.66 0.91 32.47
N VAL A 15 10.57 0.19 33.13
CA VAL A 15 11.73 -0.45 32.47
C VAL A 15 11.28 -1.56 31.51
N ILE A 16 10.37 -2.43 31.94
CA ILE A 16 9.88 -3.54 31.11
C ILE A 16 9.11 -3.00 29.90
N PHE A 17 8.13 -2.12 30.12
CA PHE A 17 7.34 -1.54 29.04
C PHE A 17 8.19 -0.65 28.13
N GLY A 18 9.11 0.13 28.68
CA GLY A 18 10.06 0.93 27.90
C GLY A 18 10.96 0.06 27.02
N GLY A 19 11.46 -1.07 27.56
CA GLY A 19 12.25 -2.05 26.80
C GLY A 19 11.46 -2.70 25.67
N VAL A 20 10.21 -3.12 25.92
CA VAL A 20 9.35 -3.71 24.89
C VAL A 20 9.05 -2.69 23.79
N VAL A 21 8.71 -1.45 24.14
CA VAL A 21 8.41 -0.39 23.15
C VAL A 21 9.62 -0.08 22.27
N THR A 22 10.81 0.04 22.86
CA THR A 22 12.05 0.33 22.11
C THR A 22 12.44 -0.83 21.19
N LEU A 23 12.33 -2.09 21.63
CA LEU A 23 12.60 -3.26 20.79
C LEU A 23 11.63 -3.38 19.62
N ASN A 24 10.34 -3.12 19.83
CA ASN A 24 9.36 -3.15 18.75
C ASN A 24 9.61 -2.03 17.74
N LEU A 25 9.85 -0.80 18.19
CA LEU A 25 10.13 0.33 17.30
C LEU A 25 11.39 0.09 16.46
N THR A 26 12.49 -0.31 17.08
CA THR A 26 13.75 -0.60 16.38
C THR A 26 13.59 -1.73 15.36
N SER A 27 12.83 -2.78 15.69
CA SER A 27 12.53 -3.89 14.77
C SER A 27 11.71 -3.42 13.56
N THR A 28 10.69 -2.59 13.75
CA THR A 28 9.89 -2.08 12.61
C THR A 28 10.70 -1.19 11.68
N VAL A 29 11.57 -0.34 12.23
CA VAL A 29 12.42 0.56 11.43
C VAL A 29 13.44 -0.23 10.63
N THR A 30 14.13 -1.18 11.28
CA THR A 30 15.11 -2.04 10.61
C THR A 30 14.48 -2.88 9.50
N ILE A 31 13.31 -3.50 9.72
CA ILE A 31 12.58 -4.25 8.69
C ILE A 31 12.19 -3.35 7.51
N LYS A 32 11.71 -2.11 7.77
CA LYS A 32 11.39 -1.16 6.70
C LYS A 32 12.62 -0.79 5.87
N LEU A 33 13.75 -0.54 6.52
CA LEU A 33 15.00 -0.22 5.85
C LEU A 33 15.52 -1.39 5.01
N LEU A 34 15.49 -2.61 5.56
CA LEU A 34 15.87 -3.83 4.84
C LEU A 34 14.98 -4.06 3.62
N ARG A 35 13.65 -3.89 3.77
CA ARG A 35 12.73 -3.97 2.64
C ARG A 35 13.05 -2.92 1.58
N PHE A 36 13.26 -1.67 1.97
CA PHE A 36 13.59 -0.60 1.03
C PHE A 36 14.90 -0.87 0.27
N ALA A 37 15.95 -1.29 0.98
CA ALA A 37 17.23 -1.67 0.37
C ALA A 37 17.08 -2.87 -0.56
N SER A 38 16.29 -3.88 -0.18
CA SER A 38 16.02 -5.05 -1.01
C SER A 38 15.24 -4.71 -2.27
N GLU A 39 14.22 -3.84 -2.19
CA GLU A 39 13.43 -3.38 -3.33
C GLU A 39 14.30 -2.53 -4.28
N LYS A 40 15.13 -1.63 -3.76
CA LYS A 40 16.11 -0.86 -4.55
C LYS A 40 17.10 -1.75 -5.30
N LYS A 41 17.57 -2.83 -4.66
CA LYS A 41 18.47 -3.80 -5.31
C LYS A 41 17.71 -4.60 -6.38
N ARG A 42 16.48 -5.01 -6.07
CA ARG A 42 15.62 -5.75 -6.99
C ARG A 42 15.26 -4.91 -8.22
N GLU A 43 14.96 -3.62 -8.07
CA GLU A 43 14.73 -2.68 -9.17
C GLU A 43 15.87 -2.65 -10.18
N LYS A 44 17.13 -2.77 -9.71
CA LYS A 44 18.32 -2.74 -10.57
C LYS A 44 18.63 -4.06 -11.29
N VAL A 45 18.18 -5.18 -10.73
CA VAL A 45 18.57 -6.53 -11.18
C VAL A 45 17.41 -7.27 -11.85
N ALA A 46 16.17 -7.01 -11.43
CA ALA A 46 14.99 -7.69 -11.93
C ALA A 46 14.70 -7.30 -13.37
N LEU A 47 14.14 -8.25 -14.11
CA LEU A 47 13.71 -8.01 -15.47
C LEU A 47 12.50 -7.07 -15.46
N PRO A 48 12.36 -6.21 -16.48
CA PRO A 48 11.16 -5.40 -16.62
C PRO A 48 9.94 -6.31 -16.75
N CYS A 49 8.84 -5.93 -16.11
CA CYS A 49 7.59 -6.67 -16.20
C CYS A 49 7.11 -6.65 -17.66
N MET A 50 7.04 -7.82 -18.27
CA MET A 50 6.66 -7.96 -19.68
C MET A 50 5.24 -7.46 -19.96
N ALA A 51 4.32 -7.60 -18.98
CA ALA A 51 2.92 -7.22 -19.14
C ALA A 51 2.70 -5.71 -19.24
N CYS A 52 3.45 -4.90 -18.48
CA CYS A 52 3.39 -3.44 -18.54
C CYS A 52 4.61 -2.80 -19.22
N ARG A 53 5.51 -3.62 -19.77
CA ARG A 53 6.77 -3.21 -20.42
C ARG A 53 7.59 -2.26 -19.56
N GLY A 54 7.75 -2.56 -18.27
CA GLY A 54 8.50 -1.71 -17.35
C GLY A 54 7.74 -0.53 -16.76
N LYS A 55 6.55 -0.16 -17.27
CA LYS A 55 5.86 1.08 -16.89
C LYS A 55 5.15 1.02 -15.52
N GLY A 56 4.86 -0.18 -15.02
CA GLY A 56 4.10 -0.38 -13.77
C GLY A 56 2.58 -0.15 -13.89
N PHE A 57 2.13 0.57 -14.91
CA PHE A 57 0.72 0.88 -15.15
C PHE A 57 0.35 0.58 -16.60
N TYR A 58 -0.94 0.32 -16.84
CA TYR A 58 -1.52 0.24 -18.18
C TYR A 58 -2.76 1.13 -18.27
N ILE A 59 -3.20 1.45 -19.49
CA ILE A 59 -4.45 2.19 -19.71
C ILE A 59 -5.59 1.40 -19.08
N CYS A 60 -6.43 2.07 -18.27
CA CYS A 60 -7.52 1.42 -17.57
C CYS A 60 -8.38 0.63 -18.55
N LYS A 61 -8.45 -0.70 -18.35
CA LYS A 61 -9.16 -1.58 -19.27
C LYS A 61 -10.67 -1.37 -19.25
N LEU A 62 -11.21 -0.87 -18.13
CA LEU A 62 -12.65 -0.66 -17.96
C LEU A 62 -13.16 0.58 -18.71
N CYS A 63 -12.49 1.73 -18.56
CA CYS A 63 -12.90 2.96 -19.25
C CYS A 63 -12.11 3.25 -20.54
N ASN A 64 -11.14 2.39 -20.89
CA ASN A 64 -10.23 2.56 -22.01
C ASN A 64 -9.56 3.96 -22.07
N GLY A 65 -9.31 4.56 -20.90
CA GLY A 65 -8.73 5.91 -20.79
C GLY A 65 -9.73 7.07 -20.75
N ASN A 66 -11.04 6.82 -20.87
CA ASN A 66 -12.08 7.87 -20.86
C ASN A 66 -12.39 8.45 -19.48
N ALA A 67 -11.76 7.94 -18.40
CA ALA A 67 -11.98 8.32 -17.00
C ALA A 67 -13.39 8.08 -16.44
N ALA A 68 -14.41 8.02 -17.29
CA ALA A 68 -15.80 7.74 -16.96
C ALA A 68 -16.30 6.51 -17.72
N ILE A 69 -17.33 5.87 -17.18
CA ILE A 69 -18.08 4.80 -17.82
C ILE A 69 -19.57 5.11 -17.78
N ALA A 70 -20.26 4.74 -18.84
CA ALA A 70 -21.71 4.67 -18.85
C ALA A 70 -22.11 3.36 -18.17
N TRP A 71 -22.69 3.43 -16.97
CA TRP A 71 -23.04 2.24 -16.20
C TRP A 71 -24.33 2.46 -15.42
N SER A 72 -25.16 1.41 -15.35
CA SER A 72 -26.35 1.37 -14.50
C SER A 72 -26.43 0.04 -13.75
N PRO A 73 -26.91 0.05 -12.48
CA PRO A 73 -27.20 -1.18 -11.75
C PRO A 73 -28.49 -1.87 -12.23
N MET A 74 -29.39 -1.14 -12.91
CA MET A 74 -30.62 -1.70 -13.48
C MET A 74 -30.34 -2.39 -14.81
N PHE A 75 -31.02 -3.52 -15.03
CA PHE A 75 -30.97 -4.28 -16.29
C PHE A 75 -31.56 -3.47 -17.46
N ASP A 76 -32.62 -2.69 -17.22
CA ASP A 76 -33.21 -1.78 -18.19
C ASP A 76 -33.22 -0.33 -17.65
N PRO A 77 -32.14 0.42 -17.85
CA PRO A 77 -32.01 1.76 -17.29
C PRO A 77 -32.81 2.80 -18.10
N ILE A 78 -33.71 3.51 -17.41
CA ILE A 78 -34.42 4.68 -17.96
C ILE A 78 -33.45 5.82 -18.31
N ALA A 79 -32.31 5.91 -17.61
CA ALA A 79 -31.23 6.84 -17.87
C ALA A 79 -29.88 6.22 -17.54
N ILE A 80 -28.88 6.42 -18.42
CA ILE A 80 -27.49 6.01 -18.19
C ILE A 80 -26.67 7.27 -17.96
N ASN A 81 -26.28 7.51 -16.71
CA ASN A 81 -25.41 8.64 -16.37
C ASN A 81 -23.94 8.22 -16.50
N PRO A 82 -23.07 9.09 -17.06
CA PRO A 82 -21.63 8.85 -17.01
C PRO A 82 -21.16 8.96 -15.56
N CYS A 83 -20.58 7.89 -15.05
CA CYS A 83 -19.99 7.83 -13.72
C CYS A 83 -18.47 7.78 -13.82
N VAL A 84 -17.77 8.27 -12.80
CA VAL A 84 -16.32 8.11 -12.69
C VAL A 84 -15.99 6.61 -12.68
N CYS A 85 -14.98 6.21 -13.46
CA CYS A 85 -14.58 4.82 -13.59
C CYS A 85 -14.10 4.29 -12.23
N PRO A 86 -14.72 3.23 -11.67
CA PRO A 86 -14.38 2.74 -10.34
C PRO A 86 -13.00 2.05 -10.30
N THR A 87 -12.49 1.59 -11.44
CA THR A 87 -11.21 0.87 -11.51
C THR A 87 -9.99 1.78 -11.50
N CYS A 88 -10.10 2.99 -12.08
CA CYS A 88 -9.01 3.96 -12.09
C CYS A 88 -9.31 5.23 -11.32
N GLU A 89 -10.51 5.35 -10.74
CA GLU A 89 -10.97 6.55 -10.01
C GLU A 89 -10.78 7.83 -10.85
N GLY A 90 -11.02 7.73 -12.16
CA GLY A 90 -10.80 8.85 -13.10
C GLY A 90 -9.36 9.10 -13.56
N ASN A 91 -8.35 8.40 -13.02
CA ASN A 91 -6.93 8.58 -13.38
C ASN A 91 -6.54 8.04 -14.77
N ARG A 92 -7.46 7.40 -15.50
CA ARG A 92 -7.28 6.83 -16.85
C ARG A 92 -6.29 5.66 -16.95
N VAL A 93 -5.51 5.41 -15.91
CA VAL A 93 -4.55 4.31 -15.82
C VAL A 93 -4.88 3.39 -14.65
N GLN A 94 -4.59 2.11 -14.81
CA GLN A 94 -4.73 1.08 -13.78
C GLN A 94 -3.35 0.52 -13.45
N ARG A 95 -3.13 0.24 -12.16
CA ARG A 95 -1.91 -0.41 -11.67
C ARG A 95 -1.77 -1.80 -12.28
N CYS A 96 -0.59 -2.13 -12.80
CA CYS A 96 -0.35 -3.45 -13.36
C CYS A 96 -0.42 -4.50 -12.26
N LEU A 97 -1.37 -5.44 -12.38
CA LEU A 97 -1.58 -6.50 -11.39
C LEU A 97 -0.43 -7.52 -11.35
N ASN A 98 0.32 -7.68 -12.44
CA ASN A 98 1.44 -8.63 -12.50
C ASN A 98 2.68 -8.15 -11.73
N CYS A 99 2.92 -6.84 -11.66
CA CYS A 99 4.06 -6.27 -10.93
C CYS A 99 3.64 -5.33 -9.79
N LEU A 100 2.33 -5.26 -9.49
CA LEU A 100 1.74 -4.40 -8.46
C LEU A 100 2.20 -2.93 -8.52
N GLY A 101 2.42 -2.41 -9.73
CA GLY A 101 2.90 -1.03 -9.92
C GLY A 101 4.41 -0.82 -9.87
N LYS A 102 5.21 -1.86 -9.59
CA LYS A 102 6.68 -1.73 -9.49
C LYS A 102 7.38 -1.59 -10.83
N GLY A 103 6.81 -2.13 -11.90
CA GLY A 103 7.40 -2.14 -13.24
C GLY A 103 8.41 -3.26 -13.49
N TYR A 104 8.83 -3.99 -12.47
CA TYR A 104 9.73 -5.15 -12.57
C TYR A 104 9.14 -6.36 -11.81
N GLY A 105 9.54 -7.57 -12.23
CA GLY A 105 9.06 -8.86 -11.71
C GLY A 105 10.18 -9.67 -11.08
#